data_AF-A0A183J697-F1
#
_entry.id   AF-A0A183J697-F1
#
_cell.length_a   1.000
_cell.length_b   1.000
_cell.length_c   1.000
_cell.angle_alpha   90.00
_cell.angle_beta   90.00
_cell.angle_gamma   90.00
#
_symmetry.space_group_name_H-M   'P 1'
#
loop_
_entity.id
_entity.type
_entity.pdbx_description
1 polymer ?
#
loop_
_entity_poly.entity_id
_entity_poly.type
_entity_poly.pdbx_seq_one_letter_code
_entity_poly.pdbx_strand_id
1 'polypeptide(L)'
;MDGSQGGSLPEANQYCDFCLGDASHNKKTCQPEELVSCTDCGRAGHPSCLQFTANMIISTKKYGWQCIECKSCAVCGTSENDDQLLFCDDCDRGFHMYCLCPKLYSPPEGKVD
;
A
#
# COMPACT_ATOMS: atom_id res chain seq x y z
N MET A 1 27.63 -20.65 -0.29
CA MET A 1 26.53 -21.45 0.30
C MET A 1 25.25 -20.77 -0.13
N ASP A 2 24.72 -21.25 -1.25
CA ASP A 2 23.43 -20.85 -1.80
C ASP A 2 22.34 -21.23 -0.78
N GLY A 3 21.63 -20.24 -0.29
CA GLY A 3 20.58 -20.38 0.72
C GLY A 3 19.28 -19.83 0.15
N SER A 4 18.77 -20.50 -0.88
CA SER A 4 17.44 -20.31 -1.43
C SER A 4 16.38 -20.52 -0.33
N GLN A 5 16.07 -19.49 0.46
CA GLN A 5 14.88 -19.48 1.30
C GLN A 5 13.68 -19.14 0.41
N GLY A 6 13.02 -20.18 -0.09
CA GLY A 6 11.64 -20.07 -0.55
C GLY A 6 10.75 -19.75 0.64
N GLY A 7 10.59 -18.46 0.94
CA GLY A 7 9.63 -17.99 1.94
C GLY A 7 8.22 -18.19 1.40
N SER A 8 7.39 -18.94 2.12
CA SER A 8 5.95 -18.94 1.93
C SER A 8 5.46 -17.49 1.99
N LEU A 9 4.68 -17.05 0.98
CA LEU A 9 4.00 -15.76 1.02
C LEU A 9 3.23 -15.63 2.34
N PRO A 10 3.24 -14.46 3.00
CA PRO A 10 2.53 -14.26 4.25
C PRO A 10 1.03 -14.47 4.04
N GLU A 11 0.38 -15.13 5.00
CA GLU A 11 -1.07 -15.30 4.98
C GLU A 11 -1.75 -13.95 5.21
N ALA A 12 -2.79 -13.65 4.43
CA ALA A 12 -3.54 -12.41 4.54
C ALA A 12 -4.36 -12.37 5.83
N ASN A 13 -4.24 -11.29 6.59
CA ASN A 13 -5.06 -11.03 7.78
C ASN A 13 -6.54 -10.96 7.40
N GLN A 14 -7.38 -11.61 8.18
CA GLN A 14 -8.83 -11.65 7.97
C GLN A 14 -9.57 -10.47 8.60
N TYR A 15 -8.84 -9.50 9.15
CA TYR A 15 -9.39 -8.32 9.81
C TYR A 15 -8.65 -7.05 9.39
N CYS A 16 -9.38 -5.94 9.41
CA CYS A 16 -8.87 -4.60 9.18
C CYS A 16 -8.07 -4.09 10.38
N ASP A 17 -6.82 -3.67 10.19
CA ASP A 17 -5.95 -3.14 11.25
C ASP A 17 -6.47 -1.84 11.89
N PHE A 18 -7.40 -1.14 11.25
CA PHE A 18 -7.93 0.14 11.72
C PHE A 18 -9.20 0.01 12.55
N CYS A 19 -10.13 -0.88 12.14
CA CYS A 19 -11.44 -1.02 12.77
C CYS A 19 -11.66 -2.40 13.41
N LEU A 20 -10.75 -3.35 13.20
CA LEU A 20 -10.81 -4.73 13.68
C LEU A 20 -12.06 -5.49 13.19
N GLY A 21 -12.63 -5.07 12.06
CA GLY A 21 -13.72 -5.75 11.37
C GLY A 21 -13.21 -6.61 10.22
N ASP A 22 -13.96 -7.63 9.84
CA ASP A 22 -13.65 -8.50 8.69
C ASP A 22 -14.31 -7.98 7.40
N ALA A 23 -14.27 -8.78 6.33
CA ALA A 23 -14.88 -8.43 5.04
C ALA A 23 -16.42 -8.27 5.10
N SER A 24 -17.08 -8.93 6.05
CA SER A 24 -18.54 -8.86 6.21
C SER A 24 -18.99 -7.63 6.98
N HIS A 25 -18.08 -6.97 7.71
CA HIS A 25 -18.45 -5.85 8.58
C HIS A 25 -17.30 -4.87 8.81
N ASN A 26 -17.34 -3.74 8.11
CA ASN A 26 -16.53 -2.57 8.45
C ASN A 26 -17.18 -1.79 9.59
N LYS A 27 -16.52 -1.73 10.76
CA LYS A 27 -17.04 -1.05 11.96
C LYS A 27 -17.06 0.48 11.86
N LYS A 28 -16.35 1.08 10.90
CA LYS A 28 -16.33 2.53 10.67
C LYS A 28 -17.56 2.99 9.88
N THR A 29 -17.97 2.22 8.87
CA THR A 29 -19.10 2.55 7.98
C THR A 29 -20.37 1.77 8.31
N CYS A 30 -20.27 0.74 9.16
CA CYS A 30 -21.32 -0.22 9.48
C CYS A 30 -21.87 -0.97 8.27
N GLN A 31 -21.05 -1.17 7.22
CA GLN A 31 -21.41 -1.89 5.99
C GLN A 31 -20.38 -3.00 5.70
N PRO A 32 -20.74 -4.05 4.95
CA PRO A 32 -19.77 -4.99 4.40
C PRO A 32 -18.81 -4.29 3.44
N GLU A 33 -17.52 -4.60 3.53
CA GLU A 33 -16.49 -4.04 2.66
C GLU A 33 -15.31 -5.01 2.61
N GLU A 34 -14.85 -5.37 1.42
CA GLU A 34 -13.71 -6.28 1.25
C GLU A 34 -12.40 -5.65 1.76
N LEU A 35 -11.50 -6.50 2.25
CA LEU A 35 -10.18 -6.08 2.71
C LEU A 35 -9.18 -6.01 1.55
N VAL A 36 -8.31 -5.01 1.58
CA VAL A 36 -7.07 -4.98 0.79
C VAL A 36 -5.95 -5.47 1.69
N SER A 37 -5.19 -6.46 1.23
CA SER A 37 -4.14 -7.12 2.01
C SER A 37 -2.76 -6.82 1.42
N CYS A 38 -1.80 -6.54 2.30
CA CYS A 38 -0.41 -6.30 1.94
C CYS A 38 0.22 -7.59 1.41
N THR A 39 0.85 -7.53 0.23
CA THR A 39 1.51 -8.69 -0.38
C THR A 39 2.73 -9.20 0.40
N ASP A 40 3.31 -8.35 1.25
CA ASP A 40 4.61 -8.59 1.87
C ASP A 40 4.53 -8.95 3.35
N CYS A 41 3.43 -8.57 4.03
CA CYS A 41 3.26 -8.86 5.46
C CYS A 41 1.86 -9.34 5.84
N GLY A 42 0.92 -9.42 4.88
CA GLY A 42 -0.44 -9.91 5.14
C GLY A 42 -1.37 -8.94 5.86
N ARG A 43 -0.85 -7.85 6.46
CA ARG A 43 -1.68 -6.80 7.09
C ARG A 43 -2.76 -6.30 6.14
N ALA A 44 -3.95 -6.07 6.65
CA ALA A 44 -5.12 -5.80 5.84
C ALA A 44 -5.92 -4.60 6.35
N GLY A 45 -6.63 -3.94 5.44
CA GLY A 45 -7.49 -2.81 5.76
C GLY A 45 -8.62 -2.64 4.77
N HIS A 46 -9.76 -2.14 5.25
CA HIS A 46 -10.84 -1.70 4.37
C HIS A 46 -10.39 -0.47 3.56
N PRO A 47 -10.70 -0.37 2.25
CA PRO A 47 -10.43 0.83 1.46
C PRO A 47 -10.88 2.13 2.12
N SER A 48 -12.08 2.18 2.71
CA SER A 48 -12.58 3.37 3.40
C SER A 48 -11.90 3.67 4.74
N CYS A 49 -11.30 2.66 5.39
CA CYS A 49 -10.43 2.84 6.56
C CYS A 49 -9.06 3.38 6.15
N LEU A 50 -8.53 2.90 5.01
CA LEU A 50 -7.29 3.35 4.39
C LEU A 50 -7.41 4.69 3.65
N GLN A 51 -8.62 5.23 3.52
CA GLN A 51 -8.93 6.46 2.78
C GLN A 51 -8.61 6.37 1.28
N PHE A 52 -8.77 5.19 0.69
CA PHE A 52 -8.51 4.98 -0.73
C PHE A 52 -9.57 5.63 -1.62
N THR A 53 -9.10 6.23 -2.70
CA THR A 53 -9.94 6.65 -3.82
C THR A 53 -10.35 5.43 -4.67
N ALA A 54 -11.34 5.61 -5.55
CA ALA A 54 -11.75 4.56 -6.48
C ALA A 54 -10.58 4.09 -7.38
N ASN A 55 -9.70 5.02 -7.79
CA ASN A 55 -8.53 4.72 -8.61
C ASN A 55 -7.50 3.86 -7.84
N MET A 56 -7.28 4.16 -6.57
CA MET A 56 -6.41 3.35 -5.72
C MET A 56 -6.94 1.92 -5.59
N ILE A 57 -8.25 1.73 -5.38
CA ILE A 57 -8.89 0.40 -5.28
C ILE A 57 -8.70 -0.43 -6.55
N ILE A 58 -8.81 0.21 -7.73
CA ILE A 58 -8.56 -0.47 -9.01
C ILE A 58 -7.08 -0.87 -9.12
N SER A 59 -6.19 0.01 -8.68
CA SER A 59 -4.74 -0.19 -8.75
C SER A 59 -4.27 -1.34 -7.86
N THR A 60 -4.81 -1.46 -6.63
CA THR A 60 -4.42 -2.53 -5.69
C THR A 60 -4.71 -3.91 -6.23
N LYS A 61 -5.84 -4.08 -6.94
CA LYS A 61 -6.22 -5.33 -7.62
C LYS A 61 -5.29 -5.68 -8.78
N LYS A 62 -4.67 -4.68 -9.43
CA LYS A 62 -3.85 -4.89 -10.63
C LYS A 62 -2.39 -5.20 -10.31
N TYR A 63 -1.85 -4.68 -9.20
CA TYR A 63 -0.40 -4.63 -9.01
C TYR A 63 0.11 -5.16 -7.68
N GLY A 64 -0.77 -5.62 -6.79
CA GLY A 64 -0.39 -6.03 -5.44
C GLY A 64 -0.13 -4.79 -4.59
N TRP A 65 -0.92 -4.62 -3.54
CA TRP A 65 -0.75 -3.50 -2.64
C TRP A 65 0.26 -3.85 -1.54
N GLN A 66 1.13 -2.91 -1.22
CA GLN A 66 2.01 -2.95 -0.04
C GLN A 66 1.48 -1.97 1.00
N CYS A 67 1.44 -2.33 2.28
CA CYS A 67 1.12 -1.36 3.33
C CYS A 67 2.23 -0.30 3.47
N ILE A 68 1.99 0.75 4.27
CA ILE A 68 2.94 1.86 4.46
C ILE A 68 4.32 1.35 4.91
N GLU A 69 4.34 0.41 5.86
CA GLU A 69 5.58 -0.18 6.40
C GLU A 69 6.34 -1.08 5.41
N CYS A 70 5.65 -1.60 4.39
CA CYS A 70 6.26 -2.48 3.38
C CYS A 70 6.46 -1.77 2.04
N LYS A 71 6.13 -0.48 1.95
CA LYS A 71 6.13 0.20 0.66
C LYS A 71 7.54 0.23 0.09
N SER A 72 7.66 -0.22 -1.17
CA SER A 72 8.90 -0.17 -1.93
C SER A 72 8.75 0.74 -3.14
N CYS A 73 9.86 1.32 -3.58
CA CYS A 73 9.89 2.14 -4.78
C CYS A 73 9.65 1.28 -6.02
N ALA A 74 8.66 1.62 -6.84
CA ALA A 74 8.33 0.89 -8.07
C ALA A 74 9.41 0.99 -9.18
N VAL A 75 10.45 1.81 -8.98
CA VAL A 75 11.58 1.95 -9.92
C VAL A 75 12.78 1.12 -9.48
N CYS A 76 13.21 1.22 -8.21
CA CYS A 76 14.41 0.53 -7.71
C CYS A 76 14.11 -0.70 -6.86
N GLY A 77 12.86 -0.92 -6.45
CA GLY A 77 12.43 -2.07 -5.65
C GLY A 77 12.82 -2.03 -4.16
N THR A 78 13.44 -0.95 -3.68
CA THR A 78 13.89 -0.81 -2.29
C THR A 78 12.92 0.02 -1.46
N SER A 79 12.91 -0.20 -0.14
CA SER A 79 12.21 0.62 0.86
C SER A 79 13.17 1.55 1.64
N GLU A 80 14.46 1.56 1.30
CA GLU A 80 15.48 2.42 1.90
C GLU A 80 15.28 3.90 1.56
N ASN A 81 15.58 4.81 2.49
CA ASN A 81 15.32 6.26 2.35
C ASN A 81 13.82 6.58 2.21
N ASP A 82 13.03 6.02 3.13
CA ASP A 82 11.58 6.19 3.23
C ASP A 82 11.16 7.67 3.36
N ASP A 83 12.01 8.51 3.95
CA ASP A 83 11.86 9.98 4.00
C ASP A 83 11.77 10.64 2.61
N GLN A 84 12.30 9.97 1.58
CA GLN A 84 12.25 10.41 0.19
C GLN A 84 11.28 9.60 -0.68
N LEU A 85 10.53 8.67 -0.10
CA LEU A 85 9.59 7.79 -0.78
C LEU A 85 8.20 8.43 -0.84
N LEU A 86 7.80 8.90 -2.02
CA LEU A 86 6.47 9.47 -2.26
C LEU A 86 5.45 8.37 -2.51
N PHE A 87 4.22 8.56 -2.04
CA PHE A 87 3.08 7.71 -2.39
C PHE A 87 2.21 8.42 -3.43
N CYS A 88 1.80 7.71 -4.47
CA CYS A 88 0.95 8.27 -5.51
C CYS A 88 -0.51 8.36 -5.06
N ASP A 89 -1.10 9.56 -5.05
CA ASP A 89 -2.50 9.78 -4.66
C ASP A 89 -3.56 9.09 -5.56
N ASP A 90 -3.16 8.58 -6.72
CA ASP A 90 -4.06 7.88 -7.64
C ASP A 90 -3.90 6.34 -7.60
N CYS A 91 -2.77 5.81 -7.13
CA CYS A 91 -2.51 4.36 -7.17
C CYS A 91 -1.78 3.77 -5.95
N ASP A 92 -1.44 4.60 -4.97
CA ASP A 92 -0.76 4.26 -3.71
C ASP A 92 0.64 3.62 -3.88
N ARG A 93 1.24 3.68 -5.07
CA ARG A 93 2.61 3.17 -5.29
C ARG A 93 3.66 4.11 -4.72
N GLY A 94 4.76 3.50 -4.26
CA GLY A 94 5.95 4.20 -3.78
C GLY A 94 6.88 4.61 -4.92
N PHE A 95 7.41 5.82 -4.86
CA PHE A 95 8.46 6.32 -5.76
C PHE A 95 9.45 7.20 -5.00
N HIS A 96 10.72 6.84 -4.97
CA HIS A 96 11.73 7.76 -4.46
C HIS A 96 11.81 8.99 -5.36
N MET A 97 11.87 10.17 -4.77
CA MET A 97 12.00 11.45 -5.51
C MET A 97 13.17 11.43 -6.50
N TYR A 98 14.30 10.81 -6.13
CA TYR A 98 15.49 10.70 -6.97
C TYR A 98 15.44 9.58 -8.03
N CYS A 99 14.47 8.67 -7.94
CA CYS A 99 14.23 7.62 -8.93
C CYS A 99 13.32 8.07 -10.09
N LEU A 100 12.63 9.21 -9.93
CA LEU A 100 11.78 9.79 -10.95
C LEU A 100 12.60 10.44 -12.08
N CYS A 101 11.97 10.60 -13.24
CA CYS A 101 12.54 11.31 -14.39
C CYS A 101 11.51 12.32 -14.92
N PRO A 102 11.71 13.63 -14.71
CA PRO A 102 12.83 14.26 -14.01
C PRO A 102 12.85 13.94 -12.50
N LYS A 103 14.03 14.04 -11.89
CA LYS A 103 14.19 13.89 -10.44
C LYS A 103 13.47 15.02 -9.71
N LEU A 104 12.84 14.69 -8.59
CA LEU A 104 12.30 15.68 -7.66
C LEU A 104 13.29 15.90 -6.52
N TYR A 105 13.29 17.10 -5.95
CA TYR A 105 14.15 17.49 -4.82
C TYR A 105 13.33 17.84 -3.57
N SER A 106 12.03 17.98 -3.72
CA SER A 106 11.07 18.17 -2.64
C SER A 106 9.77 17.46 -3.03
N PRO A 107 8.97 17.03 -2.04
CA PRO A 107 7.62 16.56 -2.32
C PRO A 107 6.85 17.60 -3.12
N PRO A 108 6.05 17.20 -4.13
CA PRO A 108 5.17 18.12 -4.83
C PRO A 108 4.16 18.71 -3.85
N GLU A 109 3.73 19.94 -4.09
CA GLU A 109 2.58 20.49 -3.37
C GLU A 109 1.35 19.60 -3.66
N GLY A 110 0.63 19.23 -2.61
CA GLY A 110 -0.53 18.34 -2.73
C GLY A 110 -1.58 18.92 -3.68
N LYS A 111 -2.42 18.04 -4.27
CA LYS A 111 -3.59 18.50 -5.03
C LYS A 111 -4.45 19.37 -4.10
N VAL A 112 -4.56 20.66 -4.42
CA VAL A 112 -5.59 21.54 -3.87
C VAL A 112 -6.88 21.19 -4.61
N ASP A 113 -7.80 20.54 -3.90
CA ASP A 113 -9.18 20.29 -4.35
C ASP A 113 -9.98 21.60 -4.50
#